data_AF-A0A9D9CSE1-F1
#
_entry.id   AF-A0A9D9CSE1-F1
#
_cell.length_a   1.000
_cell.length_b   1.000
_cell.length_c   1.000
_cell.angle_alpha   90.00
_cell.angle_beta   90.00
_cell.angle_gamma   90.00
#
_symmetry.space_group_name_H-M   'P 1'
#
loop_
_entity.id
_entity.type
_entity.pdbx_description
1 polymer ?
#
loop_
_entity_poly.entity_id
_entity_poly.type
_entity_poly.pdbx_seq_one_letter_code
_entity_poly.pdbx_strand_id
1 'polypeptide(L)'
;MLEQIASELMDKAQLKADVYEKCLDIFNQLKDVLSETSNDLNDVVEEKCARRIRIEYRDRGRFEAELKFADDVLVFSMHTDVFKFDKDHSIWKNQYVKEDLSRAYCGVINVYNFLSDSMKYNREEDLGYLVARIFVNKDRCFLVEGKRQDKQRTAAFGKYTLGKDELVAIVQSAVTYALSFDLLVPPFDLVKVVSVNQINAKIESAKMKTGKRMGYQYNSDDVLNTDENEK
;
A
#
# COMPACT_ATOMS: atom_id res chain seq x y z
N MET A 1 -14.69 36.97 -16.30
CA MET A 1 -13.30 36.52 -16.03
C MET A 1 -13.11 36.12 -14.57
N LEU A 2 -13.16 37.04 -13.59
CA LEU A 2 -13.06 36.67 -12.17
C LEU A 2 -14.16 35.68 -11.72
N GLU A 3 -15.40 35.88 -12.16
CA GLU A 3 -16.52 34.96 -11.87
C GLU A 3 -16.31 33.55 -12.41
N GLN A 4 -15.71 33.41 -13.60
CA GLN A 4 -15.38 32.12 -14.18
C GLN A 4 -14.28 31.41 -13.38
N ILE A 5 -13.23 32.14 -12.99
CA ILE A 5 -12.15 31.62 -12.13
C ILE A 5 -12.71 31.20 -10.77
N ALA A 6 -13.66 31.96 -10.20
CA ALA A 6 -14.33 31.62 -8.96
C ALA A 6 -15.17 30.34 -9.09
N SER A 7 -15.94 30.18 -10.18
CA SER A 7 -16.70 28.95 -10.46
C SER A 7 -15.77 27.74 -10.57
N GLU A 8 -14.75 27.80 -11.45
CA GLU A 8 -13.80 26.69 -11.64
C GLU A 8 -13.05 26.30 -10.35
N LEU A 9 -12.78 27.28 -9.48
CA LEU A 9 -12.18 27.05 -8.17
C LEU A 9 -13.17 26.37 -7.20
N MET A 10 -14.42 26.82 -7.16
CA MET A 10 -15.48 26.22 -6.33
C MET A 10 -15.76 24.78 -6.76
N ASP A 11 -15.98 24.52 -8.06
CA ASP A 11 -16.25 23.20 -8.62
C ASP A 11 -15.13 22.21 -8.28
N LYS A 12 -13.87 22.64 -8.44
CA LYS A 12 -12.68 21.83 -8.15
C LYS A 12 -12.47 21.60 -6.65
N ALA A 13 -12.77 22.58 -5.80
CA ALA A 13 -12.71 22.43 -4.35
C ALA A 13 -13.78 21.46 -3.85
N GLN A 14 -15.03 21.61 -4.32
CA GLN A 14 -16.15 20.75 -3.97
C GLN A 14 -15.92 19.30 -4.40
N LEU A 15 -15.43 19.08 -5.64
CA LEU A 15 -15.05 17.74 -6.12
C LEU A 15 -14.00 17.09 -5.22
N LYS A 16 -12.95 17.83 -4.83
CA LYS A 16 -11.91 17.29 -3.93
C LYS A 16 -12.45 16.99 -2.54
N ALA A 17 -13.31 17.83 -1.99
CA ALA A 17 -13.94 17.60 -0.70
C ALA A 17 -14.79 16.32 -0.69
N ASP A 18 -15.65 16.14 -1.70
CA ASP A 18 -16.51 14.96 -1.84
C ASP A 18 -15.69 13.66 -1.98
N VAL A 19 -14.68 13.64 -2.86
CA VAL A 19 -13.78 12.49 -3.02
C VAL A 19 -13.01 12.17 -1.73
N TYR A 20 -12.53 13.19 -1.00
CA TYR A 20 -11.87 13.01 0.28
C TYR A 20 -12.81 12.41 1.33
N GLU A 21 -14.05 12.91 1.44
CA GLU A 21 -15.04 12.39 2.37
C GLU A 21 -15.42 10.93 2.07
N LYS A 22 -15.62 10.57 0.78
CA LYS A 22 -15.86 9.17 0.39
C LYS A 22 -14.67 8.27 0.73
N CYS A 23 -13.45 8.72 0.43
CA CYS A 23 -12.25 7.95 0.72
C CYS A 23 -12.04 7.74 2.22
N LEU A 24 -12.35 8.75 3.06
CA LEU A 24 -12.27 8.64 4.51
C LEU A 24 -13.33 7.69 5.09
N ASP A 25 -14.57 7.73 4.60
CA ASP A 25 -15.61 6.79 5.00
C ASP A 25 -15.22 5.34 4.66
N ILE A 26 -14.73 5.10 3.44
CA ILE A 26 -14.17 3.80 3.05
C ILE A 26 -12.97 3.39 3.92
N PHE A 27 -12.11 4.32 4.31
CA PHE A 27 -10.96 4.02 5.17
C PHE A 27 -11.40 3.64 6.60
N ASN A 28 -12.47 4.23 7.13
CA ASN A 28 -13.06 3.81 8.40
C ASN A 28 -13.67 2.40 8.29
N GLN A 29 -14.40 2.10 7.21
CA GLN A 29 -14.92 0.75 6.96
C GLN A 29 -13.80 -0.29 6.80
N LEU A 30 -12.67 0.10 6.19
CA LEU A 30 -11.47 -0.74 6.10
C LEU A 30 -10.89 -1.04 7.49
N LYS A 31 -10.88 -0.07 8.42
CA LYS A 31 -10.43 -0.30 9.81
C LYS A 31 -11.31 -1.31 10.54
N ASP A 32 -12.62 -1.21 10.38
CA ASP A 32 -13.56 -2.17 10.97
C ASP A 32 -13.29 -3.59 10.41
N VAL A 33 -13.13 -3.71 9.08
CA VAL A 33 -12.75 -4.96 8.42
C VAL A 33 -11.40 -5.51 8.89
N LEU A 34 -10.39 -4.66 9.13
CA LEU A 34 -9.08 -5.08 9.66
C LEU A 34 -9.19 -5.60 11.10
N SER A 35 -10.02 -4.96 11.93
CA SER A 35 -10.31 -5.39 13.30
C SER A 35 -11.03 -6.76 13.31
N GLU A 36 -12.10 -6.90 12.52
CA GLU A 36 -12.82 -8.17 12.34
C GLU A 36 -11.89 -9.28 11.83
N THR A 37 -11.16 -9.03 10.74
CA THR A 37 -10.20 -9.99 10.16
C THR A 37 -9.13 -10.42 11.17
N SER A 38 -8.67 -9.51 12.04
CA SER A 38 -7.72 -9.83 13.10
C SER A 38 -8.31 -10.79 14.14
N ASN A 39 -9.60 -10.71 14.44
CA ASN A 39 -10.27 -11.61 15.38
C ASN A 39 -10.52 -12.97 14.73
N ASP A 40 -11.15 -12.98 13.56
CA ASP A 40 -11.49 -14.20 12.80
C ASP A 40 -10.25 -15.08 12.55
N LEU A 41 -9.11 -14.46 12.19
CA LEU A 41 -7.88 -15.20 11.97
C LEU A 41 -7.21 -15.67 13.27
N ASN A 42 -7.37 -14.97 14.40
CA ASN A 42 -6.88 -15.48 15.69
C ASN A 42 -7.66 -16.72 16.10
N ASP A 43 -9.00 -16.71 16.02
CA ASP A 43 -9.85 -17.85 16.38
C ASP A 43 -9.46 -19.11 15.57
N VAL A 44 -9.28 -18.96 14.25
CA VAL A 44 -8.86 -20.05 13.35
C VAL A 44 -7.43 -20.56 13.65
N VAL A 45 -6.54 -19.69 14.13
CA VAL A 45 -5.16 -20.05 14.50
C VAL A 45 -5.11 -20.74 15.87
N GLU A 46 -5.87 -20.27 16.86
CA GLU A 46 -5.94 -20.88 18.20
C GLU A 46 -6.56 -22.29 18.15
N GLU A 47 -7.55 -22.53 17.29
CA GLU A 47 -8.11 -23.87 17.06
C GLU A 47 -7.06 -24.86 16.51
N LYS A 48 -6.16 -24.38 15.63
CA LYS A 48 -5.32 -25.24 14.78
C LYS A 48 -3.85 -25.32 15.18
N CYS A 49 -3.36 -24.41 16.03
CA CYS A 49 -1.93 -24.31 16.33
C CYS A 49 -1.62 -24.09 17.82
N ALA A 50 -0.80 -24.98 18.39
CA ALA A 50 -0.30 -24.84 19.76
C ALA A 50 0.78 -23.74 19.93
N ARG A 51 1.24 -23.11 18.83
CA ARG A 51 2.15 -21.95 18.89
C ARG A 51 1.34 -20.66 18.99
N ARG A 52 1.81 -19.74 19.84
CA ARG A 52 1.31 -18.35 19.93
C ARG A 52 1.69 -17.53 18.70
N ILE A 53 1.10 -17.84 17.55
CA ILE A 53 1.01 -16.89 16.44
C ILE A 53 -0.17 -15.99 16.79
N ARG A 54 0.09 -14.69 17.02
CA ARG A 54 -0.94 -13.72 17.35
C ARG A 54 -1.03 -12.68 16.25
N ILE A 55 -2.25 -12.40 15.82
CA ILE A 55 -2.56 -11.38 14.85
C ILE A 55 -3.08 -10.16 15.63
N GLU A 56 -2.52 -8.99 15.37
CA GLU A 56 -2.80 -7.76 16.11
C GLU A 56 -3.18 -6.63 15.14
N TYR A 57 -4.46 -6.26 15.14
CA TYR A 57 -4.93 -4.98 14.62
C TYR A 57 -4.54 -3.83 15.57
N ARG A 58 -4.13 -2.68 15.01
CA ARG A 58 -3.93 -1.43 15.75
C ARG A 58 -4.39 -0.22 14.93
N ASP A 59 -5.27 0.58 15.50
CA ASP A 59 -5.56 1.92 14.97
C ASP A 59 -4.37 2.87 15.31
N ARG A 60 -3.84 3.57 14.31
CA ARG A 60 -2.73 4.54 14.47
C ARG A 60 -3.17 6.00 14.31
N GLY A 61 -4.47 6.26 14.43
CA GLY A 61 -5.08 7.57 14.27
C GLY A 61 -5.81 7.69 12.94
N ARG A 62 -6.31 8.89 12.63
CA ARG A 62 -7.34 9.11 11.60
C ARG A 62 -7.03 8.51 10.22
N PHE A 63 -5.76 8.46 9.82
CA PHE A 63 -5.34 8.10 8.46
C PHE A 63 -4.46 6.84 8.40
N GLU A 64 -4.23 6.15 9.52
CA GLU A 64 -3.32 5.00 9.59
C GLU A 64 -3.89 3.85 10.42
N ALA A 65 -3.62 2.62 9.96
CA ALA A 65 -3.96 1.38 10.64
C ALA A 65 -2.90 0.32 10.37
N GLU A 66 -2.63 -0.54 11.34
CA GLU A 66 -1.68 -1.65 11.24
C GLU A 66 -2.40 -2.99 11.42
N LEU A 67 -2.01 -3.98 10.63
CA LEU A 67 -2.33 -5.39 10.85
C LEU A 67 -1.01 -6.16 10.93
N LYS A 68 -0.65 -6.58 12.13
CA LYS A 68 0.55 -7.39 12.40
C LYS A 68 0.20 -8.87 12.42
N PHE A 69 1.01 -9.70 11.76
CA PHE A 69 0.88 -11.16 11.76
C PHE A 69 2.24 -11.81 11.51
N ALA A 70 2.51 -12.94 12.18
CA ALA A 70 3.80 -13.62 12.11
C ALA A 70 4.99 -12.63 12.29
N ASP A 71 5.87 -12.55 11.29
CA ASP A 71 7.03 -11.65 11.27
C ASP A 71 6.81 -10.37 10.44
N ASP A 72 5.59 -10.13 9.94
CA ASP A 72 5.20 -9.02 9.07
C ASP A 72 4.25 -8.00 9.74
N VAL A 73 4.20 -6.79 9.19
CA VAL A 73 3.24 -5.72 9.54
C VAL A 73 2.76 -5.05 8.26
N LEU A 74 1.47 -5.21 7.94
CA LEU A 74 0.82 -4.40 6.94
C LEU A 74 0.41 -3.06 7.53
N VAL A 75 0.87 -1.96 6.93
CA VAL A 75 0.49 -0.59 7.27
C VAL A 75 -0.40 -0.04 6.17
N PHE A 76 -1.64 0.27 6.53
CA PHE A 76 -2.65 0.89 5.68
C PHE A 76 -2.65 2.40 5.96
N SER A 77 -2.32 3.21 4.97
CA SER A 77 -2.15 4.67 5.09
C SER A 77 -2.99 5.39 4.03
N MET A 78 -4.00 6.14 4.48
CA MET A 78 -4.81 7.01 3.65
C MET A 78 -4.07 8.35 3.42
N HIS A 79 -3.92 8.75 2.16
CA HIS A 79 -3.40 10.07 1.84
C HIS A 79 -4.48 11.15 1.99
N THR A 80 -4.11 12.33 2.48
CA THR A 80 -5.03 13.45 2.73
C THR A 80 -5.44 14.20 1.45
N ASP A 81 -4.54 14.32 0.48
CA ASP A 81 -4.86 14.88 -0.83
C ASP A 81 -5.62 13.93 -1.76
N VAL A 82 -6.43 14.55 -2.64
CA VAL A 82 -7.07 13.90 -3.78
C VAL A 82 -6.23 14.09 -5.05
N PHE A 83 -5.94 12.97 -5.70
CA PHE A 83 -5.10 12.87 -6.90
C PHE A 83 -5.93 12.73 -8.16
N LYS A 84 -5.33 13.08 -9.30
CA LYS A 84 -5.84 12.78 -10.64
C LYS A 84 -4.81 11.88 -11.32
N PHE A 85 -5.26 10.84 -12.02
CA PHE A 85 -4.35 9.99 -12.79
C PHE A 85 -3.58 10.78 -13.85
N ASP A 86 -2.34 10.35 -14.12
CA ASP A 86 -1.54 10.91 -15.21
C ASP A 86 -2.20 10.67 -16.57
N LYS A 87 -1.90 11.51 -17.57
CA LYS A 87 -2.49 11.47 -18.92
C LYS A 87 -2.26 10.14 -19.64
N ASP A 88 -1.14 9.48 -19.39
CA ASP A 88 -0.80 8.21 -20.06
C ASP A 88 -1.44 6.99 -19.36
N HIS A 89 -2.09 7.19 -18.20
CA HIS A 89 -2.70 6.11 -17.44
C HIS A 89 -3.88 5.47 -18.19
N SER A 90 -3.95 4.14 -18.13
CA SER A 90 -4.96 3.36 -18.86
C SER A 90 -6.41 3.72 -18.54
N ILE A 91 -6.68 4.35 -17.40
CA ILE A 91 -8.02 4.75 -16.93
C ILE A 91 -8.77 5.66 -17.91
N TRP A 92 -8.06 6.51 -18.67
CA TRP A 92 -8.67 7.41 -19.66
C TRP A 92 -9.31 6.67 -20.84
N LYS A 93 -9.01 5.37 -21.00
CA LYS A 93 -9.65 4.51 -22.01
C LYS A 93 -11.02 3.98 -21.55
N ASN A 94 -11.28 3.97 -20.24
CA ASN A 94 -12.54 3.48 -19.66
C ASN A 94 -13.72 4.42 -20.00
N GLN A 95 -14.83 3.85 -20.45
CA GLN A 95 -16.02 4.58 -20.87
C GLN A 95 -16.66 5.41 -19.75
N TYR A 96 -16.76 4.87 -18.53
CA TYR A 96 -17.33 5.55 -17.38
C TYR A 96 -16.53 6.82 -17.00
N VAL A 97 -15.22 6.85 -17.26
CA VAL A 97 -14.37 8.04 -17.05
C VAL A 97 -14.42 9.02 -18.22
N LYS A 98 -14.68 8.55 -19.45
CA LYS A 98 -14.88 9.43 -20.62
C LYS A 98 -16.18 10.22 -20.55
N GLU A 99 -17.23 9.66 -19.94
CA GLU A 99 -18.50 10.33 -19.71
C GLU A 99 -18.39 11.52 -18.75
N ASP A 100 -17.54 11.41 -17.73
CA ASP A 100 -17.27 12.48 -16.77
C ASP A 100 -15.82 12.38 -16.26
N LEU A 101 -14.97 13.29 -16.77
CA LEU A 101 -13.55 13.36 -16.44
C LEU A 101 -13.26 13.66 -14.96
N SER A 102 -14.26 14.11 -14.18
CA SER A 102 -14.11 14.29 -12.73
C SER A 102 -14.04 12.95 -11.98
N ARG A 103 -14.55 11.86 -12.56
CA ARG A 103 -14.47 10.49 -12.01
C ARG A 103 -13.06 9.91 -11.96
N ALA A 104 -12.08 10.56 -12.61
CA ALA A 104 -10.66 10.23 -12.53
C ALA A 104 -9.93 10.90 -11.36
N TYR A 105 -10.63 11.70 -10.54
CA TYR A 105 -10.10 12.16 -9.26
C TYR A 105 -10.40 11.12 -8.17
N CYS A 106 -9.35 10.69 -7.46
CA CYS A 106 -9.41 9.64 -6.45
C CYS A 106 -8.66 10.04 -5.18
N GLY A 107 -9.20 9.67 -4.02
CA GLY A 107 -8.42 9.47 -2.81
C GLY A 107 -7.59 8.20 -2.94
N VAL A 108 -6.50 8.12 -2.18
CA VAL A 108 -5.52 7.01 -2.26
C VAL A 108 -5.30 6.42 -0.88
N ILE A 109 -5.41 5.10 -0.77
CA ILE A 109 -4.99 4.32 0.40
C ILE A 109 -3.84 3.42 -0.05
N ASN A 110 -2.67 3.61 0.54
CA ASN A 110 -1.48 2.79 0.29
C ASN A 110 -1.43 1.64 1.31
N VAL A 111 -0.98 0.48 0.87
CA VAL A 111 -0.75 -0.69 1.74
C VAL A 111 0.73 -1.08 1.61
N TYR A 112 1.47 -0.90 2.70
CA TYR A 112 2.89 -1.24 2.80
C TYR A 112 3.08 -2.50 3.63
N ASN A 113 4.03 -3.35 3.27
CA ASN A 113 4.54 -4.40 4.15
C ASN A 113 5.89 -4.01 4.75
N PHE A 114 6.02 -4.15 6.07
CA PHE A 114 7.26 -3.97 6.83
C PHE A 114 7.55 -5.23 7.63
N LEU A 115 8.82 -5.51 7.90
CA LEU A 115 9.16 -6.54 8.88
C LEU A 115 8.74 -6.06 10.28
N SER A 116 8.10 -6.94 11.04
CA SER A 116 7.63 -6.64 12.39
C SER A 116 8.76 -6.30 13.36
N ASP A 117 9.96 -6.81 13.09
CA ASP A 117 11.19 -6.52 13.81
C ASP A 117 11.69 -5.09 13.56
N SER A 118 11.50 -4.55 12.36
CA SER A 118 11.80 -3.15 12.01
C SER A 118 10.95 -2.20 12.85
N MET A 119 9.65 -2.46 12.92
CA MET A 119 8.69 -1.69 13.72
C MET A 119 8.94 -1.85 15.23
N LYS A 120 9.24 -3.07 15.70
CA LYS A 120 9.47 -3.38 17.12
C LYS A 120 10.77 -2.77 17.66
N TYR A 121 11.83 -2.72 16.87
CA TYR A 121 13.12 -2.16 17.26
C TYR A 121 13.34 -0.73 16.77
N ASN A 122 12.33 -0.11 16.15
CA ASN A 122 12.36 1.25 15.59
C ASN A 122 13.56 1.46 14.66
N ARG A 123 13.75 0.53 13.72
CA ARG A 123 14.79 0.58 12.68
C ARG A 123 14.31 1.46 11.53
N GLU A 124 14.48 2.78 11.71
CA GLU A 124 13.96 3.83 10.81
C GLU A 124 14.51 3.78 9.37
N GLU A 125 15.60 3.05 9.14
CA GLU A 125 16.20 2.88 7.80
C GLU A 125 15.80 1.55 7.11
N ASP A 126 15.01 0.69 7.77
CA ASP A 126 14.49 -0.54 7.15
C ASP A 126 13.35 -0.20 6.17
N LEU A 127 13.43 -0.75 4.95
CA LEU A 127 12.51 -0.41 3.86
C LEU A 127 11.16 -1.14 4.00
N GLY A 128 10.07 -0.38 3.91
CA GLY A 128 8.72 -0.92 3.65
C GLY A 128 8.44 -1.04 2.16
N TYR A 129 7.80 -2.14 1.75
CA TYR A 129 7.45 -2.38 0.35
C TYR A 129 5.98 -2.05 0.09
N LEU A 130 5.70 -1.21 -0.90
CA LEU A 130 4.34 -0.94 -1.36
C LEU A 130 3.75 -2.20 -2.01
N VAL A 131 2.79 -2.83 -1.35
CA VAL A 131 2.12 -4.06 -1.81
C VAL A 131 0.92 -3.73 -2.69
N ALA A 132 0.13 -2.75 -2.29
CA ALA A 132 -1.06 -2.32 -3.02
C ALA A 132 -1.32 -0.81 -2.91
N ARG A 133 -1.99 -0.25 -3.93
CA ARG A 133 -2.63 1.06 -3.90
C ARG A 133 -4.10 0.92 -4.22
N ILE A 134 -4.97 1.45 -3.36
CA ILE A 134 -6.42 1.48 -3.55
C ILE A 134 -6.79 2.93 -3.88
N PHE A 135 -7.43 3.13 -5.02
CA PHE A 135 -7.95 4.43 -5.47
C PHE A 135 -9.47 4.42 -5.33
N VAL A 136 -10.04 5.47 -4.74
CA VAL A 136 -11.49 5.60 -4.51
C VAL A 136 -11.98 6.95 -5.03
N ASN A 137 -12.98 6.98 -5.91
CA ASN A 137 -13.54 8.21 -6.46
C ASN A 137 -14.84 8.65 -5.77
N LYS A 138 -15.42 9.77 -6.23
CA LYS A 138 -16.67 10.37 -5.71
C LYS A 138 -17.87 9.43 -5.71
N ASP A 139 -17.93 8.50 -6.68
CA ASP A 139 -19.04 7.54 -6.82
C ASP A 139 -18.75 6.23 -6.03
N ARG A 140 -17.72 6.23 -5.16
CA ARG A 140 -17.16 5.05 -4.45
C ARG A 140 -16.66 3.92 -5.36
N CYS A 141 -16.53 4.18 -6.66
CA CYS A 141 -15.90 3.24 -7.59
C CYS A 141 -14.39 3.20 -7.35
N PHE A 142 -13.80 2.01 -7.48
CA PHE A 142 -12.43 1.78 -7.03
C PHE A 142 -11.54 1.06 -8.05
N LEU A 143 -10.25 1.38 -8.00
CA LEU A 143 -9.18 0.68 -8.70
C LEU A 143 -8.19 0.19 -7.65
N VAL A 144 -7.66 -1.03 -7.82
CA VAL A 144 -6.55 -1.52 -7.00
C VAL A 144 -5.39 -1.85 -7.94
N GLU A 145 -4.22 -1.32 -7.61
CA GLU A 145 -2.94 -1.68 -8.23
C GLU A 145 -2.13 -2.50 -7.22
N GLY A 146 -1.42 -3.53 -7.69
CA GLY A 146 -0.55 -4.37 -6.86
C GLY A 146 0.26 -5.33 -7.74
N LYS A 147 1.36 -5.86 -7.22
CA LYS A 147 2.46 -6.52 -7.99
C LYS A 147 2.09 -7.79 -8.78
N ARG A 148 0.82 -8.22 -8.80
CA ARG A 148 0.30 -9.38 -9.54
C ARG A 148 -1.05 -9.11 -10.25
N GLN A 149 -1.50 -7.86 -10.37
CA GLN A 149 -2.86 -7.53 -10.84
C GLN A 149 -2.88 -6.59 -12.05
N ASP A 150 -2.28 -7.04 -13.14
CA ASP A 150 -2.14 -6.23 -14.35
C ASP A 150 -3.41 -6.13 -15.22
N LYS A 151 -3.71 -4.89 -15.63
CA LYS A 151 -4.57 -4.48 -16.76
C LYS A 151 -6.08 -4.75 -16.66
N GLN A 152 -6.55 -5.87 -16.09
CA GLN A 152 -7.97 -6.24 -16.16
C GLN A 152 -8.88 -5.35 -15.28
N ARG A 153 -8.35 -4.79 -14.18
CA ARG A 153 -9.13 -3.94 -13.24
C ARG A 153 -9.49 -2.56 -13.81
N THR A 154 -8.69 -1.98 -14.69
CA THR A 154 -9.02 -0.69 -15.32
C THR A 154 -10.34 -0.75 -16.09
N ALA A 155 -10.66 -1.88 -16.72
CA ALA A 155 -11.91 -2.10 -17.46
C ALA A 155 -13.12 -2.43 -16.55
N ALA A 156 -12.88 -2.65 -15.25
CA ALA A 156 -13.91 -2.87 -14.23
C ALA A 156 -14.23 -1.60 -13.43
N PHE A 157 -13.37 -0.58 -13.47
CA PHE A 157 -13.62 0.73 -12.84
C PHE A 157 -14.96 1.31 -13.33
N GLY A 158 -15.79 1.79 -12.40
CA GLY A 158 -17.14 2.28 -12.69
C GLY A 158 -18.25 1.21 -12.67
N LYS A 159 -17.93 -0.09 -12.56
CA LYS A 159 -18.93 -1.17 -12.50
C LYS A 159 -19.29 -1.62 -11.09
N TYR A 160 -18.37 -1.46 -10.15
CA TYR A 160 -18.48 -1.91 -8.78
C TYR A 160 -18.07 -0.78 -7.83
N THR A 161 -18.83 -0.61 -6.74
CA THR A 161 -18.47 0.25 -5.62
C THR A 161 -17.66 -0.53 -4.59
N LEU A 162 -16.78 0.14 -3.86
CA LEU A 162 -16.00 -0.49 -2.79
C LEU A 162 -16.89 -0.69 -1.56
N GLY A 163 -17.38 -1.91 -1.36
CA GLY A 163 -18.15 -2.34 -0.19
C GLY A 163 -17.31 -3.18 0.79
N LYS A 164 -17.98 -3.72 1.82
CA LYS A 164 -17.35 -4.54 2.85
C LYS A 164 -16.69 -5.80 2.27
N ASP A 165 -17.37 -6.49 1.37
CA ASP A 165 -16.88 -7.75 0.77
C ASP A 165 -15.64 -7.51 -0.10
N GLU A 166 -15.61 -6.41 -0.88
CA GLU A 166 -14.42 -6.02 -1.64
C GLU A 166 -13.25 -5.62 -0.72
N LEU A 167 -13.52 -4.93 0.40
CA LEU A 167 -12.49 -4.60 1.39
C LEU A 167 -11.90 -5.86 2.04
N VAL A 168 -12.73 -6.81 2.45
CA VAL A 168 -12.30 -8.12 2.98
C VAL A 168 -11.42 -8.85 1.96
N ALA A 169 -11.84 -8.92 0.70
CA ALA A 169 -11.05 -9.55 -0.36
C ALA A 169 -9.70 -8.86 -0.61
N ILE A 170 -9.63 -7.52 -0.51
CA ILE A 170 -8.39 -6.76 -0.62
C ILE A 170 -7.46 -7.06 0.57
N VAL A 171 -7.97 -7.06 1.80
CA VAL A 171 -7.17 -7.36 3.01
C VAL A 171 -6.63 -8.79 2.96
N GLN A 172 -7.47 -9.79 2.65
CA GLN A 172 -7.06 -11.18 2.51
C GLN A 172 -6.01 -11.37 1.42
N SER A 173 -6.15 -10.70 0.27
CA SER A 173 -5.16 -10.72 -0.81
C SER A 173 -3.84 -10.05 -0.41
N ALA A 174 -3.86 -8.99 0.42
CA ALA A 174 -2.65 -8.32 0.91
C ALA A 174 -1.91 -9.18 1.94
N VAL A 175 -2.62 -9.80 2.88
CA VAL A 175 -2.05 -10.76 3.85
C VAL A 175 -1.44 -11.96 3.13
N THR A 176 -2.16 -12.55 2.18
CA THR A 176 -1.66 -13.68 1.37
C THR A 176 -0.40 -13.30 0.57
N TYR A 177 -0.35 -12.08 0.02
CA TYR A 177 0.84 -11.60 -0.67
C TYR A 177 2.03 -11.44 0.28
N ALA A 178 1.84 -10.82 1.44
CA ALA A 178 2.89 -10.63 2.45
C ALA A 178 3.46 -11.96 2.93
N LEU A 179 2.60 -12.93 3.27
CA LEU A 179 3.00 -14.29 3.65
C LEU A 179 3.72 -15.07 2.52
N SER A 180 3.65 -14.61 1.28
CA SER A 180 4.37 -15.18 0.12
C SER A 180 5.67 -14.45 -0.23
N PHE A 181 6.09 -13.48 0.60
CA PHE A 181 7.28 -12.68 0.38
C PHE A 181 8.45 -13.19 1.22
N ASP A 182 9.28 -14.06 0.64
CA ASP A 182 10.49 -14.55 1.28
C ASP A 182 11.61 -13.50 1.31
N LEU A 183 12.29 -13.39 2.45
CA LEU A 183 13.54 -12.63 2.58
C LEU A 183 14.68 -13.38 1.87
N LEU A 184 14.99 -12.98 0.64
CA LEU A 184 16.11 -13.54 -0.12
C LEU A 184 17.47 -13.12 0.49
N VAL A 185 18.35 -14.10 0.68
CA VAL A 185 19.74 -13.86 1.09
C VAL A 185 20.48 -13.20 -0.07
N PRO A 186 21.17 -12.05 0.13
CA PRO A 186 21.94 -11.42 -0.93
C PRO A 186 23.09 -12.34 -1.40
N PRO A 187 23.41 -12.38 -2.71
CA PRO A 187 24.51 -13.17 -3.25
C PRO A 187 25.82 -12.98 -2.48
N PHE A 188 26.49 -14.08 -2.14
CA PHE A 188 27.66 -14.08 -1.25
C PHE A 188 28.75 -13.09 -1.69
N ASP A 189 29.09 -13.05 -2.97
CA ASP A 189 30.15 -12.18 -3.48
C ASP A 189 29.83 -10.67 -3.39
N LEU A 190 28.56 -10.26 -3.25
CA LEU A 190 28.17 -8.87 -2.97
C LEU A 190 28.37 -8.47 -1.50
N VAL A 191 28.50 -9.43 -0.59
CA VAL A 191 28.64 -9.21 0.87
C VAL A 191 29.93 -9.79 1.48
N LYS A 192 30.75 -10.46 0.66
CA LYS A 192 31.96 -11.21 1.04
C LYS A 192 33.05 -10.36 1.68
N VAL A 193 33.12 -9.07 1.34
CA VAL A 193 34.11 -8.14 1.87
C VAL A 193 33.40 -7.01 2.59
N VAL A 194 33.57 -6.96 3.91
CA VAL A 194 33.07 -5.89 4.78
C VAL A 194 34.27 -5.31 5.51
N SER A 195 34.51 -4.01 5.33
CA SER A 195 35.58 -3.30 6.04
C SER A 195 35.27 -3.16 7.53
N VAL A 196 36.29 -2.97 8.36
CA VAL A 196 36.11 -2.63 9.79
C VAL A 196 35.24 -1.38 9.96
N ASN A 197 35.32 -0.41 9.04
CA ASN A 197 34.44 0.76 9.04
C ASN A 197 32.97 0.41 8.74
N GLN A 198 32.68 -0.54 7.84
CA GLN A 198 31.30 -1.00 7.60
C GLN A 198 30.77 -1.89 8.73
N ILE A 199 31.63 -2.69 9.39
CA ILE A 199 31.27 -3.43 10.61
C ILE A 199 30.98 -2.43 11.75
N ASN A 200 31.86 -1.46 11.97
CA ASN A 200 31.66 -0.41 12.96
C ASN A 200 30.44 0.44 12.63
N ALA A 201 30.18 0.79 11.37
CA ALA A 201 28.96 1.50 10.97
C ALA A 201 27.69 0.67 11.15
N LYS A 202 27.72 -0.66 10.99
CA LYS A 202 26.59 -1.56 11.33
C LYS A 202 26.40 -1.73 12.84
N ILE A 203 27.49 -1.77 13.59
CA ILE A 203 27.48 -1.81 15.06
C ILE A 203 27.04 -0.45 15.63
N GLU A 204 27.41 0.65 14.98
CA GLU A 204 26.97 2.01 15.29
C GLU A 204 25.54 2.23 14.84
N SER A 205 25.04 1.72 13.71
CA SER A 205 23.60 1.78 13.39
C SER A 205 22.76 0.87 14.30
N ALA A 206 23.38 -0.12 14.95
CA ALA A 206 22.76 -0.92 16.00
C ALA A 206 22.89 -0.30 17.42
N LYS A 207 23.75 0.72 17.62
CA LYS A 207 23.99 1.40 18.90
C LYS A 207 23.50 2.86 18.93
N MET A 208 23.47 3.51 17.77
CA MET A 208 22.81 4.79 17.46
C MET A 208 21.49 4.45 16.72
N LYS A 209 20.28 4.84 17.15
CA LYS A 209 19.87 5.75 18.21
C LYS A 209 20.62 7.09 18.19
N THR A 210 20.08 8.00 17.39
CA THR A 210 20.56 9.35 17.04
C THR A 210 21.62 9.43 15.92
N GLY A 211 21.16 9.48 14.66
CA GLY A 211 21.60 10.55 13.73
C GLY A 211 22.43 10.20 12.49
N LYS A 212 21.74 10.13 11.33
CA LYS A 212 22.18 10.53 9.97
C LYS A 212 23.12 9.61 9.13
N ARG A 213 22.47 8.72 8.38
CA ARG A 213 22.56 8.40 6.92
C ARG A 213 23.89 8.48 6.13
N MET A 214 24.15 7.39 5.37
CA MET A 214 24.33 7.30 3.89
C MET A 214 24.45 5.80 3.46
N GLY A 215 23.89 5.27 2.36
CA GLY A 215 22.87 5.75 1.40
C GLY A 215 23.31 5.72 -0.09
N TYR A 216 22.75 4.85 -0.95
CA TYR A 216 22.96 4.87 -2.42
C TYR A 216 21.75 4.36 -3.26
N GLN A 217 21.89 4.43 -4.60
CA GLN A 217 20.83 4.62 -5.59
C GLN A 217 19.98 3.40 -6.01
N TYR A 218 18.77 3.73 -6.51
CA TYR A 218 17.85 2.89 -7.28
C TYR A 218 18.42 2.60 -8.68
N ASN A 219 18.33 1.36 -9.17
CA ASN A 219 18.40 1.02 -10.60
C ASN A 219 17.06 0.38 -11.01
N SER A 220 16.52 0.79 -12.15
CA SER A 220 15.13 0.47 -12.55
C SER A 220 15.03 -0.57 -13.68
N ASP A 221 15.93 -1.57 -13.70
CA ASP A 221 16.13 -2.43 -14.87
C ASP A 221 15.59 -3.87 -14.78
N ASP A 222 15.02 -4.31 -13.64
CA ASP A 222 14.48 -5.68 -13.46
C ASP A 222 13.07 -5.88 -14.08
N VAL A 223 12.82 -5.33 -15.27
CA VAL A 223 11.58 -5.57 -16.06
C VAL A 223 11.84 -5.90 -17.54
N LEU A 224 13.11 -6.03 -17.96
CA LEU A 224 13.46 -6.43 -19.32
C LEU A 224 14.58 -7.48 -19.33
N ASN A 225 14.21 -8.76 -19.16
CA ASN A 225 14.83 -9.91 -19.81
C ASN A 225 14.06 -11.22 -19.50
N THR A 226 12.88 -11.36 -20.07
CA THR A 226 12.31 -12.68 -20.41
C THR A 226 12.08 -12.70 -21.91
N ASP A 227 13.09 -13.12 -22.66
CA ASP A 227 13.00 -13.81 -23.95
C ASP A 227 14.42 -13.93 -24.54
N GLU A 228 15.15 -14.99 -24.19
CA GLU A 228 16.13 -15.59 -25.11
C GLU A 228 16.59 -16.99 -24.66
N ASN A 229 16.61 -17.92 -25.62
CA ASN A 229 17.12 -19.30 -25.54
C ASN A 229 16.29 -20.34 -24.77
N GLU A 230 15.43 -21.05 -25.51
CA GLU A 230 15.67 -22.49 -25.74
C GLU A 230 15.29 -22.85 -27.19
N LYS A 231 15.94 -23.89 -27.74
CA LYS A 231 15.86 -24.32 -29.15
C LYS A 231 14.95 -25.53 -29.33
#